data_AF-A0A2M9HI56-F1
#
_entry.id   AF-A0A2M9HI56-F1
#
_cell.length_a   1.000
_cell.length_b   1.000
_cell.length_c   1.000
_cell.angle_alpha   90.00
_cell.angle_beta   90.00
_cell.angle_gamma   90.00
#
_symmetry.space_group_name_H-M   'P 1'
#
loop_
_entity.id
_entity.type
_entity.pdbx_description
1 polymer ?
#
loop_
_entity_poly.entity_id
_entity_poly.type
_entity_poly.pdbx_seq_one_letter_code
_entity_poly.pdbx_strand_id
1 'polypeptide(L)'
;MEYWCRGSNLDKVTNLIRISAATGELADLFRLAAVDTVEGYVTASALEGIVRQCRLKQGTEPVRVRLHVANYLPAGEGPMPLGVCASDLAESNDPRERRAGLEAFQTLIDEYNSKEVWT
;
A
#
# COMPACT_ATOMS: atom_id res chain seq x y z
N MET A 1 -9.72 -3.02 5.37
CA MET A 1 -10.08 -4.07 6.36
C MET A 1 -8.89 -4.39 7.23
N GLU A 2 -9.08 -4.54 8.54
CA GLU A 2 -7.99 -4.74 9.50
C GLU A 2 -7.95 -6.15 10.04
N TYR A 3 -6.74 -6.72 10.17
CA TYR A 3 -6.52 -8.08 10.62
C TYR A 3 -5.33 -8.19 11.56
N TRP A 4 -5.46 -9.07 12.54
CA TRP A 4 -4.33 -9.68 13.21
C TRP A 4 -3.70 -10.74 12.32
N CYS A 5 -2.37 -10.83 12.36
CA CYS A 5 -1.59 -11.85 11.69
C CYS A 5 -0.43 -12.30 12.59
N ARG A 6 -0.08 -13.59 12.53
CA ARG A 6 1.15 -14.07 13.19
C ARG A 6 2.36 -13.54 12.43
N GLY A 7 3.39 -13.07 13.14
CA GLY A 7 4.61 -12.51 12.51
C GLY A 7 5.24 -13.41 11.44
N SER A 8 5.29 -14.73 11.68
CA SER A 8 5.81 -15.72 10.71
C SER A 8 5.03 -15.79 9.39
N ASN A 9 3.83 -15.20 9.31
CA ASN A 9 3.00 -15.18 8.13
C ASN A 9 3.03 -13.81 7.42
N LEU A 10 3.71 -12.80 7.96
CA LEU A 10 3.72 -11.47 7.35
C LEU A 10 4.40 -11.46 5.98
N ASP A 11 5.56 -12.11 5.84
CA ASP A 11 6.23 -12.22 4.53
C ASP A 11 5.33 -12.90 3.50
N LYS A 12 4.54 -13.88 3.95
CA LYS A 12 3.55 -14.54 3.10
C LYS A 12 2.42 -13.59 2.69
N VAL A 13 1.96 -12.73 3.59
CA VAL A 13 0.96 -11.70 3.26
C VAL A 13 1.54 -10.72 2.24
N THR A 14 2.75 -10.20 2.48
CA THR A 14 3.45 -9.27 1.59
C THR A 14 3.57 -9.83 0.16
N ASN A 15 3.84 -11.12 0.02
CA ASN A 15 3.96 -11.79 -1.29
C ASN A 15 2.62 -12.06 -2.00
N LEU A 16 1.49 -11.91 -1.31
CA LEU A 16 0.16 -12.20 -1.86
C LEU A 16 -0.67 -10.95 -2.13
N ILE A 17 -0.15 -9.76 -1.80
CA ILE A 17 -0.85 -8.48 -1.96
C ILE A 17 -0.01 -7.50 -2.77
N ARG A 18 -0.64 -6.46 -3.31
CA ARG A 18 0.10 -5.29 -3.81
C ARG A 18 0.36 -4.36 -2.65
N ILE A 19 1.61 -4.26 -2.19
CA ILE A 19 1.94 -3.40 -1.05
C ILE A 19 1.62 -1.93 -1.33
N SER A 20 1.09 -1.24 -0.31
CA SER A 20 0.77 0.18 -0.34
C SER A 20 1.99 1.05 -0.05
N ALA A 21 1.79 2.37 -0.10
CA ALA A 21 2.78 3.35 0.30
C ALA A 21 3.22 3.23 1.77
N ALA A 22 2.37 2.68 2.64
CA ALA A 22 2.64 2.60 4.08
C ALA A 22 3.50 1.39 4.49
N THR A 23 3.97 0.58 3.53
CA THR A 23 4.63 -0.71 3.81
C THR A 23 6.03 -0.79 3.20
N GLY A 24 7.00 -1.16 4.04
CA GLY A 24 8.37 -1.49 3.60
C GLY A 24 9.07 -0.30 2.92
N GLU A 25 9.84 -0.58 1.87
CA GLU A 25 10.65 0.42 1.16
C GLU A 25 9.81 1.55 0.53
N LEU A 26 8.52 1.33 0.24
CA LEU A 26 7.66 2.43 -0.22
C LEU A 26 7.41 3.45 0.88
N ALA A 27 7.29 3.03 2.14
CA ALA A 27 7.12 3.97 3.24
C ALA A 27 8.31 4.94 3.31
N ASP A 28 9.52 4.44 3.09
CA ASP A 28 10.73 5.27 3.03
C ASP A 28 10.70 6.24 1.86
N LEU A 29 10.25 5.79 0.68
CA LEU A 29 10.11 6.64 -0.51
C LEU A 29 9.14 7.80 -0.27
N PHE A 30 8.03 7.54 0.41
CA PHE A 30 7.04 8.55 0.80
C PHE A 30 7.39 9.26 2.12
N ARG A 31 8.54 8.96 2.74
CA ARG A 31 9.02 9.53 4.00
C ARG A 31 8.02 9.38 5.15
N LEU A 32 7.31 8.26 5.17
CA LEU A 32 6.37 7.90 6.23
C LEU A 32 7.12 7.26 7.41
N ALA A 33 6.50 7.29 8.58
CA ALA A 33 7.06 6.61 9.75
C ALA A 33 6.99 5.09 9.54
N ALA A 34 8.07 4.39 9.90
CA ALA A 34 8.08 2.93 9.87
C ALA A 34 7.01 2.38 10.83
N VAL A 35 6.19 1.46 10.33
CA VAL A 35 5.16 0.76 11.10
C VAL A 35 5.31 -0.74 10.93
N ASP A 36 5.06 -1.50 11.99
CA ASP A 36 5.12 -2.98 11.99
C ASP A 36 3.91 -3.66 11.31
N THR A 37 3.08 -2.86 10.63
CA THR A 37 1.85 -3.27 9.97
C THR A 37 2.11 -3.41 8.48
N VAL A 38 1.62 -4.51 7.90
CA VAL A 38 1.63 -4.71 6.45
C VAL A 38 0.32 -4.18 5.87
N GLU A 39 0.41 -3.11 5.11
CA GLU A 39 -0.71 -2.51 4.40
C GLU A 39 -0.60 -2.70 2.87
N GLY A 40 -1.70 -3.10 2.22
CA GLY A 40 -1.73 -3.24 0.77
C GLY A 40 -3.11 -3.54 0.21
N TYR A 41 -3.13 -3.82 -1.09
CA TYR A 41 -4.35 -3.98 -1.89
C TYR A 41 -4.54 -5.43 -2.33
N VAL A 42 -5.80 -5.84 -2.37
CA VAL A 42 -6.22 -7.18 -2.76
C VAL A 42 -7.51 -7.11 -3.54
N THR A 43 -7.72 -8.04 -4.47
CA THR A 43 -9.02 -8.17 -5.14
C THR A 43 -10.05 -8.84 -4.23
N ALA A 44 -11.33 -8.54 -4.41
CA ALA A 44 -12.40 -9.20 -3.67
C ALA A 44 -12.35 -10.73 -3.80
N SER A 45 -11.98 -11.24 -4.98
CA SER A 45 -11.87 -12.68 -5.26
C SER A 45 -10.67 -13.35 -4.58
N ALA A 46 -9.57 -12.63 -4.34
CA ALA A 46 -8.37 -13.18 -3.71
C ALA A 46 -8.43 -13.11 -2.17
N LEU A 47 -9.26 -12.22 -1.62
CA LEU A 47 -9.30 -11.92 -0.19
C LEU A 47 -9.53 -13.16 0.67
N GLU A 48 -10.56 -13.96 0.38
CA GLU A 48 -10.91 -15.14 1.19
C GLU A 48 -9.75 -16.16 1.19
N GLY A 49 -9.11 -16.34 0.03
CA GLY A 49 -7.93 -17.18 -0.11
C GLY A 49 -6.78 -16.72 0.77
N ILE A 50 -6.48 -15.42 0.78
CA ILE A 50 -5.40 -14.83 1.59
C ILE A 50 -5.71 -14.94 3.08
N VAL A 51 -6.94 -14.61 3.50
CA VAL A 51 -7.38 -14.74 4.89
C VAL A 51 -7.16 -16.15 5.40
N ARG A 52 -7.57 -17.16 4.63
CA ARG A 52 -7.39 -18.57 4.98
C ARG A 52 -5.91 -19.00 4.98
N GLN A 53 -5.17 -18.64 3.92
CA GLN A 53 -3.78 -19.07 3.73
C GLN A 53 -2.80 -18.45 4.73
N CYS A 54 -3.08 -17.22 5.18
CA CYS A 54 -2.25 -16.49 6.14
C CYS A 54 -2.82 -16.52 7.56
N ARG A 55 -3.98 -17.15 7.76
CA ARG A 55 -4.67 -17.26 9.06
C ARG A 55 -4.97 -15.89 9.67
N LEU A 56 -5.43 -14.96 8.83
CA LEU A 56 -5.79 -13.61 9.24
C LEU A 56 -7.05 -13.64 10.11
N LYS A 57 -7.09 -12.81 11.16
CA LYS A 57 -8.24 -12.74 12.09
C LYS A 57 -8.71 -11.30 12.26
N GLN A 58 -10.00 -11.07 12.12
CA GLN A 58 -10.62 -9.76 12.43
C GLN A 58 -10.96 -9.67 13.93
N GLY A 59 -11.14 -8.44 14.43
CA GLY A 59 -11.55 -8.18 15.82
C GLY A 59 -10.53 -8.65 16.87
N THR A 60 -9.27 -8.84 16.47
CA THR A 60 -8.18 -9.27 17.36
C THR A 60 -7.08 -8.22 17.30
N GLU A 61 -6.62 -7.76 18.46
CA GLU A 61 -5.49 -6.84 18.58
C GLU A 61 -4.16 -7.60 18.83
N PRO A 62 -3.00 -7.05 18.42
CA PRO A 62 -2.85 -5.83 17.63
C PRO A 62 -3.19 -6.04 16.15
N VAL A 63 -3.73 -5.01 15.49
CA VAL A 63 -3.78 -4.98 14.02
C VAL A 63 -2.37 -5.07 13.45
N ARG A 64 -2.15 -6.01 12.53
CA ARG A 64 -0.87 -6.24 11.87
C ARG A 64 -0.94 -6.24 10.36
N VAL A 65 -2.15 -6.34 9.80
CA VAL A 65 -2.38 -6.29 8.37
C VAL A 65 -3.58 -5.39 8.07
N ARG A 66 -3.41 -4.46 7.13
CA ARG A 66 -4.48 -3.63 6.59
C ARG A 66 -4.64 -3.92 5.10
N LEU A 67 -5.82 -4.39 4.70
CA LEU A 67 -6.12 -4.73 3.31
C LEU A 67 -7.18 -3.80 2.73
N HIS A 68 -6.82 -3.08 1.68
CA HIS A 68 -7.72 -2.31 0.83
C HIS A 68 -8.28 -3.24 -0.25
N VAL A 69 -9.60 -3.42 -0.28
CA VAL A 69 -10.22 -4.28 -1.30
C VAL A 69 -10.57 -3.44 -2.52
N ALA A 70 -10.00 -3.82 -3.65
CA ALA A 70 -10.26 -3.19 -4.94
C ALA A 70 -10.95 -4.17 -5.90
N ASN A 71 -11.77 -3.65 -6.81
CA ASN A 71 -12.37 -4.46 -7.88
C ASN A 71 -11.35 -4.84 -8.95
N TYR A 72 -10.33 -4.01 -9.14
CA TYR A 72 -9.27 -4.19 -10.12
C TYR A 72 -7.94 -3.73 -9.52
N LEU A 73 -6.88 -4.46 -9.85
CA LEU A 73 -5.51 -4.07 -9.56
C LEU A 73 -4.78 -3.84 -10.87
N PRO A 74 -3.90 -2.83 -10.96
CA PRO A 74 -3.12 -2.57 -12.16
C PRO A 74 -2.30 -3.80 -12.57
N ALA A 75 -2.20 -4.03 -13.88
CA ALA A 75 -1.38 -5.09 -14.44
C ALA A 75 0.11 -4.87 -14.14
N GLY A 76 0.87 -5.97 -14.06
CA GLY A 76 2.28 -5.97 -13.66
C GLY A 76 2.50 -6.70 -12.36
N GLU A 77 3.75 -6.84 -11.94
CA GLU A 77 4.15 -7.41 -10.64
C GLU A 77 4.74 -6.35 -9.72
N GLY A 78 4.85 -6.67 -8.43
CA GLY A 78 5.48 -5.80 -7.44
C GLY A 78 4.49 -4.89 -6.69
N PRO A 79 4.95 -3.74 -6.17
CA PRO A 79 4.14 -2.84 -5.34
C PRO A 79 3.06 -2.11 -6.15
N MET A 80 2.14 -1.44 -5.46
CA MET A 80 1.23 -0.52 -6.14
C MET A 80 2.01 0.60 -6.86
N PRO A 81 1.57 1.02 -8.06
CA PRO A 81 2.21 2.11 -8.78
C PRO A 81 2.28 3.39 -7.94
N LEU A 82 3.39 4.13 -8.04
CA LEU A 82 3.63 5.33 -7.25
C LEU A 82 2.54 6.38 -7.38
N GLY A 83 1.99 6.57 -8.59
CA GLY A 83 0.88 7.48 -8.80
C GLY A 83 -0.38 7.09 -8.02
N VAL A 84 -0.69 5.79 -7.91
CA VAL A 84 -1.84 5.32 -7.13
C VAL A 84 -1.59 5.46 -5.63
N CYS A 85 -0.38 5.11 -5.18
CA CYS A 85 0.07 5.33 -3.81
C CYS A 85 -0.02 6.81 -3.41
N ALA A 86 0.40 7.73 -4.29
CA ALA A 86 0.32 9.16 -4.07
C ALA A 86 -1.14 9.65 -3.99
N SER A 87 -2.01 9.16 -4.88
CA SER A 87 -3.46 9.43 -4.82
C SER A 87 -4.06 9.03 -3.48
N ASP A 88 -3.82 7.78 -3.07
CA ASP A 88 -4.38 7.21 -1.85
C ASP A 88 -3.93 7.99 -0.61
N LEU A 89 -2.63 8.28 -0.53
CA LEU A 89 -2.08 9.10 0.56
C LEU A 89 -2.66 10.52 0.56
N ALA A 90 -2.82 11.16 -0.60
CA ALA A 90 -3.38 12.51 -0.71
C ALA A 90 -4.85 12.60 -0.23
N GLU A 91 -5.57 11.48 -0.23
CA GLU A 91 -6.93 11.38 0.32
C GLU A 91 -6.94 10.99 1.81
N SER A 92 -5.79 10.70 2.41
CA SER A 92 -5.69 10.34 3.83
C SER A 92 -6.16 11.47 4.75
N ASN A 93 -6.78 11.07 5.86
CA ASN A 93 -7.13 11.97 6.95
C ASN A 93 -5.92 12.32 7.83
N ASP A 94 -4.83 11.53 7.78
CA ASP A 94 -3.58 11.88 8.45
C ASP A 94 -2.91 13.02 7.67
N PRO A 95 -2.69 14.20 8.29
CA PRO A 95 -2.09 15.33 7.59
C PRO A 95 -0.68 15.07 7.04
N ARG A 96 0.08 14.14 7.63
CA ARG A 96 1.43 13.78 7.20
C ARG A 96 1.39 12.90 5.96
N GLU A 97 0.53 11.89 5.96
CA GLU A 97 0.29 11.04 4.79
C GLU A 97 -0.24 11.88 3.62
N ARG A 98 -1.26 12.72 3.88
CA ARG A 98 -1.81 13.63 2.88
C ARG A 98 -0.76 14.52 2.23
N ARG A 99 0.09 15.13 3.06
CA ARG A 99 1.19 15.96 2.55
C ARG A 99 2.17 15.15 1.72
N ALA A 100 2.56 13.95 2.17
CA ALA A 100 3.48 13.08 1.42
C ALA A 100 2.89 12.69 0.05
N GLY A 101 1.60 12.37 -0.03
CA GLY A 101 0.91 12.10 -1.29
C GLY A 101 0.94 13.29 -2.25
N LEU A 102 0.62 14.49 -1.76
CA LEU A 102 0.65 15.72 -2.57
C LEU A 102 2.07 16.10 -3.06
N GLU A 103 3.08 15.95 -2.22
CA GLU A 103 4.48 16.19 -2.59
C GLU A 103 4.95 15.18 -3.65
N ALA A 104 4.55 13.91 -3.52
CA ALA A 104 4.86 12.88 -4.51
C ALA A 104 4.17 13.16 -5.85
N PHE A 105 2.92 13.62 -5.85
CA PHE A 105 2.23 14.04 -7.07
C PHE A 105 2.96 15.17 -7.78
N GLN A 106 3.34 16.22 -7.05
CA GLN A 106 4.07 17.34 -7.63
C GLN A 106 5.37 16.84 -8.29
N THR A 107 6.10 15.97 -7.60
CA THR A 107 7.33 15.36 -8.12
C THR A 107 7.07 14.58 -9.42
N LEU A 108 6.04 13.73 -9.45
CA LEU A 108 5.68 12.95 -10.65
C LEU A 108 5.30 13.83 -11.84
N ILE A 109 4.58 14.94 -11.59
CA ILE A 109 4.21 15.92 -12.61
C ILE A 109 5.47 16.65 -13.14
N ASP A 110 6.35 17.09 -12.25
CA ASP A 110 7.60 17.77 -12.62
C ASP A 110 8.53 16.85 -13.43
N GLU A 111 8.62 15.57 -13.05
CA GLU A 111 9.35 14.55 -13.81
C GLU A 111 8.74 14.27 -15.18
N TYR A 112 7.41 14.27 -15.31
CA TYR A 112 6.75 14.11 -16.60
C TYR A 112 7.03 15.31 -17.51
N ASN A 113 6.79 16.52 -16.99
CA ASN A 113 6.97 17.77 -17.74
C ASN A 113 8.44 17.98 -18.15
N SER A 114 9.40 17.64 -17.28
CA SER A 114 10.81 17.76 -17.61
C SER A 114 11.23 16.79 -18.71
N LYS A 115 10.59 15.61 -18.84
CA LYS A 115 10.86 14.66 -19.94
C LYS A 115 10.29 15.15 -21.28
N GLU A 116 9.15 15.81 -21.27
CA GLU A 116 8.54 16.38 -22.49
C GLU A 116 9.40 17.50 -23.11
N VAL A 117 10.16 18.25 -22.31
CA VAL A 117 11.03 19.34 -22.80
C VAL A 117 12.22 18.83 -23.63
N TRP A 118 12.56 17.54 -23.58
CA TRP A 118 13.67 16.94 -24.32
C TRP A 118 13.25 15.99 -25.46
N THR A 119 11.98 16.01 -25.85
CA THR A 119 11.40 15.23 -26.98
C THR A 119 10.79 16.15 -28.01
#